data_AF-A0AAU0KXC8-F1
#
_entry.id   AF-A0AAU0KXC8-F1
#
_cell.length_a   1.000
_cell.length_b   1.000
_cell.length_c   1.000
_cell.angle_alpha   90.00
_cell.angle_beta   90.00
_cell.angle_gamma   90.00
#
_symmetry.space_group_name_H-M   'P 1'
#
loop_
_entity.id
_entity.type
_entity.pdbx_description
1 polymer ?
#
loop_
_entity_poly.entity_id
_entity_poly.type
_entity_poly.pdbx_seq_one_letter_code
_entity_poly.pdbx_strand_id
1 'polypeptide(L)'
;MKQFLDFLPLIVFFAFYKLYDIYVASGALIVATALALIFTWLRYRKVEKMTLITFAMVAIFGTLTLVFHNDLFIKWKVTVIYVLFALALLISQLVLKKPLIQRMLGKELTLPDNVWGNLNMAWAIFFLACGLANIYVAFWLPQSVWVNFKVFGLTALMLVFTLLSGIYIYRHMQEEQKK
;
A
#
# COMPACT_ATOMS: atom_id res chain seq x y z
N MET A 1 -9.79 16.46 -12.92
CA MET A 1 -9.84 17.48 -11.84
C MET A 1 -9.99 16.85 -10.45
N LYS A 2 -10.90 15.88 -10.23
CA LYS A 2 -11.05 15.18 -8.94
C LYS A 2 -9.77 14.49 -8.43
N GLN A 3 -9.10 13.73 -9.30
CA GLN A 3 -7.83 13.05 -8.95
C GLN A 3 -6.74 14.00 -8.43
N PHE A 4 -6.65 15.23 -8.93
CA PHE A 4 -5.66 16.20 -8.44
C PHE A 4 -5.94 16.65 -6.99
N LEU A 5 -7.22 16.73 -6.61
CA LEU A 5 -7.62 17.05 -5.23
C LEU A 5 -7.29 15.90 -4.28
N ASP A 6 -7.22 14.66 -4.76
CA ASP A 6 -6.85 13.49 -3.94
C ASP A 6 -5.34 13.44 -3.64
N PHE A 7 -4.50 14.05 -4.50
CA PHE A 7 -3.05 14.15 -4.27
C PHE A 7 -2.65 15.32 -3.37
N LEU A 8 -3.49 16.35 -3.25
CA LEU A 8 -3.17 17.56 -2.49
C LEU A 8 -2.88 17.27 -1.00
N PRO A 9 -3.65 16.43 -0.28
CA PRO A 9 -3.35 16.09 1.11
C PRO A 9 -2.01 15.35 1.26
N LEU A 10 -1.65 14.51 0.27
CA LEU A 10 -0.38 13.81 0.28
C LEU A 10 0.80 14.79 0.13
N ILE A 11 0.69 15.75 -0.78
CA ILE A 11 1.70 16.79 -0.98
C ILE A 11 1.85 17.64 0.29
N VAL A 12 0.73 18.03 0.91
CA VAL A 12 0.72 18.80 2.15
C VAL A 12 1.37 18.01 3.29
N PHE A 13 1.01 16.73 3.46
CA PHE A 13 1.65 15.86 4.45
C PHE A 13 3.17 15.84 4.26
N PHE A 14 3.63 15.65 3.04
CA PHE A 14 5.05 15.61 2.73
C PHE A 14 5.78 16.92 2.99
N ALA A 15 5.18 18.05 2.63
CA ALA A 15 5.76 19.36 2.86
C ALA A 15 5.93 19.63 4.35
N PHE A 16 4.87 19.42 5.14
CA PHE A 16 4.91 19.63 6.59
C PHE A 16 5.81 18.61 7.30
N TYR A 17 5.86 17.37 6.81
CA TYR A 17 6.78 16.37 7.34
C TYR A 17 8.24 16.76 7.15
N LYS A 18 8.58 17.37 6.00
CA LYS A 18 9.96 17.79 5.70
C LYS A 18 10.38 19.03 6.48
N LEU A 19 9.44 19.91 6.82
CA LEU A 19 9.69 21.17 7.50
C LEU A 19 9.63 21.05 9.03
N TYR A 20 8.83 20.11 9.53
CA TYR A 20 8.57 19.94 10.97
C TYR A 20 8.75 18.47 11.36
N ASP A 21 7.69 17.80 11.78
CA ASP A 21 7.70 16.43 12.26
C ASP A 21 6.45 15.65 11.80
N ILE A 22 6.34 14.39 12.21
CA ILE A 22 5.22 13.52 11.85
C ILE A 22 3.89 13.96 12.46
N TYR A 23 3.92 14.69 13.58
CA TYR A 23 2.73 15.12 14.29
C TYR A 23 2.08 16.28 13.56
N VAL A 24 2.87 17.32 13.25
CA VAL A 24 2.42 18.45 12.45
C VAL A 24 2.00 18.00 11.06
N ALA A 25 2.75 17.07 10.43
CA ALA A 25 2.38 16.49 9.16
C ALA A 25 1.03 15.75 9.20
N SER A 26 0.80 14.94 10.24
CA SER A 26 -0.45 14.21 10.43
C SER A 26 -1.63 15.15 10.65
N GLY A 27 -1.45 16.22 11.44
CA GLY A 27 -2.47 17.26 11.60
C GLY A 27 -2.77 17.99 10.28
N ALA A 28 -1.73 18.39 9.55
CA ALA A 28 -1.86 19.05 8.26
C ALA A 28 -2.56 18.16 7.22
N LEU A 29 -2.32 16.83 7.24
CA LEU A 29 -3.00 15.87 6.38
C LEU A 29 -4.49 15.77 6.67
N ILE A 30 -4.89 15.74 7.95
CA ILE A 30 -6.31 15.73 8.35
C ILE A 30 -6.98 17.02 7.87
N VAL A 31 -6.36 18.17 8.11
CA VAL A 31 -6.90 19.47 7.69
C VAL A 31 -7.00 19.55 6.17
N ALA A 32 -5.96 19.12 5.44
CA ALA A 32 -5.95 19.14 3.98
C ALA A 32 -7.00 18.19 3.38
N THR A 33 -7.14 16.97 3.91
CA THR A 33 -8.20 16.05 3.47
C THR A 33 -9.59 16.58 3.81
N ALA A 34 -9.80 17.20 4.97
CA ALA A 34 -11.07 17.84 5.33
C ALA A 34 -11.42 18.97 4.36
N LEU A 35 -10.47 19.86 4.08
CA LEU A 35 -10.66 20.98 3.14
C LEU A 35 -10.93 20.48 1.72
N ALA A 36 -10.20 19.46 1.26
CA ALA A 36 -10.43 18.85 -0.05
C ALA A 36 -11.85 18.25 -0.13
N LEU A 37 -12.33 17.62 0.93
CA LEU A 37 -13.66 17.02 0.99
C LEU A 37 -14.77 18.09 1.00
N ILE A 38 -14.60 19.16 1.80
CA ILE A 38 -15.51 20.32 1.83
C ILE A 38 -15.57 21.01 0.48
N PHE A 39 -14.41 21.24 -0.16
CA PHE A 39 -14.33 21.84 -1.49
C PHE A 39 -15.03 20.96 -2.54
N THR A 40 -14.80 19.65 -2.50
CA THR A 40 -15.46 18.70 -3.40
C THR A 40 -16.98 18.68 -3.19
N TRP A 41 -17.43 18.75 -1.94
CA TRP A 41 -18.86 18.85 -1.63
C TRP A 41 -19.49 20.15 -2.13
N LEU A 42 -18.84 21.30 -1.91
CA LEU A 42 -19.32 22.60 -2.39
C LEU A 42 -19.40 22.67 -3.92
N ARG A 43 -18.40 22.14 -4.63
CA ARG A 43 -18.32 22.24 -6.09
C ARG A 43 -19.19 21.21 -6.82
N TYR A 44 -19.22 19.97 -6.33
CA TYR A 44 -19.86 18.86 -7.04
C TYR A 44 -21.16 18.37 -6.38
N ARG A 45 -21.50 18.85 -5.17
CA ARG A 45 -22.65 18.42 -4.34
C ARG A 45 -22.81 16.90 -4.17
N LYS A 46 -21.76 16.13 -4.49
CA LYS A 46 -21.69 14.68 -4.37
C LYS A 46 -20.35 14.33 -3.79
N VAL A 47 -20.39 13.64 -2.65
CA VAL A 47 -19.20 13.02 -2.05
C VAL A 47 -19.28 11.53 -2.32
N GLU A 48 -18.21 10.98 -2.88
CA GLU A 48 -18.12 9.53 -3.06
C GLU A 48 -17.95 8.85 -1.70
N LYS A 49 -18.66 7.73 -1.51
CA LYS A 49 -18.58 6.94 -0.27
C LYS A 49 -17.14 6.53 0.03
N MET A 50 -16.36 6.20 -1.00
CA MET A 50 -14.94 5.88 -0.86
C MET A 50 -14.11 7.06 -0.32
N THR A 51 -14.35 8.29 -0.77
CA THR A 51 -13.65 9.48 -0.24
C THR A 51 -13.98 9.76 1.23
N LEU A 52 -15.23 9.55 1.63
CA LEU A 52 -15.65 9.67 3.05
C LEU A 52 -14.98 8.62 3.93
N ILE A 53 -14.91 7.36 3.46
CA ILE A 53 -14.25 6.27 4.17
C ILE A 53 -12.75 6.58 4.32
N THR A 54 -12.10 7.02 3.25
CA THR A 54 -10.68 7.42 3.28
C THR A 54 -10.44 8.58 4.25
N PHE A 55 -11.28 9.61 4.22
CA PHE A 55 -11.20 10.72 5.17
C PHE A 55 -11.40 10.24 6.61
N ALA A 56 -12.41 9.42 6.89
CA ALA A 56 -12.65 8.87 8.21
C ALA A 56 -11.44 8.07 8.71
N MET A 57 -10.83 7.25 7.86
CA MET A 57 -9.60 6.53 8.20
C MET A 57 -8.44 7.49 8.50
N VAL A 58 -8.20 8.49 7.64
CA VAL A 58 -7.13 9.48 7.84
C VAL A 58 -7.35 10.28 9.12
N ALA A 59 -8.59 10.71 9.38
CA ALA A 59 -8.95 11.44 10.58
C ALA A 59 -8.76 10.57 11.83
N ILE A 60 -9.28 9.34 11.85
CA ILE A 60 -9.14 8.41 12.98
C ILE A 60 -7.67 8.11 13.25
N PHE A 61 -6.94 7.58 12.26
CA PHE A 61 -5.54 7.20 12.44
C PHE A 61 -4.60 8.40 12.68
N GLY A 62 -4.84 9.52 11.99
CA GLY A 62 -4.07 10.74 12.18
C GLY A 62 -4.30 11.35 13.57
N THR A 63 -5.55 11.37 14.04
CA THR A 63 -5.90 11.86 15.39
C THR A 63 -5.33 10.92 16.46
N LEU A 64 -5.41 9.60 16.27
CA LEU A 64 -4.74 8.62 17.13
C LEU A 64 -3.23 8.90 17.22
N THR A 65 -2.58 9.25 16.11
CA THR A 65 -1.14 9.56 16.09
C THR A 65 -0.82 10.84 16.89
N LEU A 66 -1.68 11.86 16.75
CA LEU A 66 -1.56 13.13 17.49
C LEU A 66 -1.87 12.98 18.98
N VAL A 67 -2.91 12.23 19.34
CA VAL A 67 -3.36 12.08 20.73
C VAL A 67 -2.41 11.19 21.50
N PHE A 68 -2.00 10.05 20.93
CA PHE A 68 -1.14 9.10 21.62
C PHE A 68 0.34 9.48 21.57
N HIS A 69 0.74 10.48 20.78
CA HIS A 69 2.15 10.87 20.56
C HIS A 69 3.06 9.64 20.32
N ASN A 70 2.53 8.65 19.61
CA ASN A 70 3.15 7.34 19.52
C ASN A 70 3.09 6.83 18.08
N ASP A 71 4.24 6.87 17.43
CA ASP A 71 4.46 6.43 16.06
C ASP A 71 4.40 4.90 15.90
N LEU A 72 4.41 4.14 17.01
CA LEU A 72 4.31 2.68 17.01
C LEU A 72 3.02 2.19 16.32
N PHE A 73 1.90 2.90 16.49
CA PHE A 73 0.63 2.50 15.85
C PHE A 73 0.72 2.52 14.33
N ILE A 74 1.37 3.54 13.75
CA ILE A 74 1.53 3.63 12.30
C ILE A 74 2.56 2.59 11.82
N LYS A 75 3.65 2.39 12.57
CA LYS A 75 4.70 1.41 12.26
C LYS A 75 4.14 -0.01 12.19
N TRP A 76 3.39 -0.43 13.22
CA TRP A 76 2.75 -1.74 13.27
C TRP A 76 1.65 -1.92 12.22
N LYS A 77 0.87 -0.87 11.92
CA LYS A 77 -0.16 -0.92 10.87
C LYS A 77 0.43 -1.39 9.53
N VAL A 78 1.58 -0.86 9.14
CA VAL A 78 2.25 -1.23 7.88
C VAL A 78 2.67 -2.71 7.90
N THR A 79 3.31 -3.16 8.99
CA THR A 79 3.75 -4.55 9.15
C THR A 79 2.58 -5.54 9.10
N VAL A 80 1.51 -5.26 9.85
CA VAL A 80 0.34 -6.15 9.95
C VAL A 80 -0.31 -6.33 8.58
N ILE A 81 -0.43 -5.26 7.79
CA ILE A 81 -1.01 -5.33 6.44
C ILE A 81 -0.18 -6.27 5.55
N TYR A 82 1.15 -6.13 5.55
CA TYR A 82 1.99 -6.99 4.72
C TYR A 82 1.99 -8.45 5.14
N VAL A 83 2.03 -8.72 6.45
CA VAL A 83 1.93 -10.09 6.96
C VAL A 83 0.57 -10.70 6.64
N LEU A 84 -0.52 -9.94 6.75
CA LEU A 84 -1.85 -10.41 6.35
C LEU A 84 -1.92 -10.75 4.87
N PHE A 85 -1.36 -9.91 3.98
CA PHE A 85 -1.32 -10.22 2.55
C PHE A 85 -0.50 -11.48 2.27
N ALA A 86 0.67 -11.61 2.89
CA ALA A 86 1.48 -12.82 2.73
C ALA A 86 0.76 -14.08 3.21
N LEU A 87 0.14 -14.04 4.40
CA LEU A 87 -0.64 -15.15 4.93
C LEU A 87 -1.82 -15.48 4.04
N ALA A 88 -2.56 -14.49 3.55
CA ALA A 88 -3.68 -14.72 2.63
C ALA A 88 -3.22 -15.43 1.35
N LEU A 89 -2.07 -15.04 0.78
CA LEU A 89 -1.50 -15.70 -0.39
C LEU A 89 -1.05 -17.13 -0.08
N LEU A 90 -0.35 -17.34 1.05
CA LEU A 90 0.10 -18.68 1.47
C LEU A 90 -1.07 -19.62 1.76
N ILE A 91 -2.07 -19.15 2.52
CA ILE A 91 -3.27 -19.93 2.84
C ILE A 91 -4.03 -20.27 1.55
N SER A 92 -4.17 -19.31 0.62
CA SER A 92 -4.82 -19.57 -0.67
C SER A 92 -4.13 -20.69 -1.45
N GLN A 93 -2.80 -20.72 -1.45
CA GLN A 93 -2.03 -21.72 -2.18
C GLN A 93 -1.96 -23.07 -1.45
N LEU A 94 -1.72 -23.08 -0.14
CA LEU A 94 -1.49 -24.30 0.63
C LEU A 94 -2.79 -24.98 1.08
N VAL A 95 -3.81 -24.20 1.47
CA VAL A 95 -5.08 -24.73 2.00
C VAL A 95 -6.12 -24.85 0.88
N LEU A 96 -6.33 -23.77 0.11
CA LEU A 96 -7.34 -23.78 -0.95
C LEU A 96 -6.86 -24.40 -2.26
N LYS A 97 -5.56 -24.75 -2.37
CA LYS A 97 -4.90 -25.29 -3.59
C LYS A 97 -5.19 -24.47 -4.85
N LYS A 98 -5.52 -23.19 -4.68
CA LYS A 98 -5.85 -22.26 -5.75
C LYS A 98 -5.14 -20.94 -5.45
N PRO A 99 -4.03 -20.62 -6.16
CA PRO A 99 -3.32 -19.36 -6.03
C PRO A 99 -4.28 -18.16 -6.11
N LEU A 100 -4.17 -17.22 -5.16
CA LEU A 100 -5.05 -16.06 -5.11
C LEU A 100 -4.85 -15.19 -6.36
N ILE A 101 -3.60 -15.09 -6.82
CA ILE A 101 -3.23 -14.35 -8.02
C ILE A 101 -3.90 -14.94 -9.26
N GLN A 102 -4.01 -16.27 -9.35
CA GLN A 102 -4.76 -16.94 -10.43
C GLN A 102 -6.25 -16.58 -10.39
N ARG A 103 -6.86 -16.47 -9.21
CA ARG A 103 -8.27 -16.02 -9.11
C ARG A 103 -8.47 -14.58 -9.59
N MET A 104 -7.48 -13.70 -9.37
CA MET A 104 -7.56 -12.30 -9.73
C MET A 104 -7.28 -12.07 -11.22
N LEU A 105 -6.28 -12.75 -11.78
CA LEU A 105 -5.77 -12.50 -13.13
C LEU A 105 -6.10 -13.60 -14.15
N GLY A 106 -6.54 -14.78 -13.70
CA GLY A 106 -6.77 -15.95 -14.56
C GLY A 106 -7.94 -15.81 -15.54
N LYS A 107 -8.72 -14.71 -15.47
CA LYS A 107 -9.70 -14.35 -16.50
C LYS A 107 -9.08 -13.63 -17.69
N GLU A 108 -8.01 -12.88 -17.44
CA GLU A 108 -7.34 -12.02 -18.41
C GLU A 108 -6.08 -12.70 -19.00
N LEU A 109 -5.51 -13.67 -18.28
CA LEU A 109 -4.25 -14.33 -18.61
C LEU A 109 -4.38 -15.85 -18.54
N THR A 110 -3.88 -16.55 -19.55
CA THR A 110 -3.67 -18.00 -19.54
C THR A 110 -2.21 -18.28 -19.26
N LEU A 111 -1.94 -19.07 -18.22
CA LEU A 111 -0.60 -19.49 -17.81
C LEU A 111 -0.69 -20.92 -17.25
N PRO A 112 0.39 -21.72 -17.34
CA PRO A 112 0.45 -23.04 -16.72
C PRO A 112 0.26 -22.97 -15.20
N ASP A 113 -0.38 -24.00 -14.62
CA ASP A 113 -0.70 -24.05 -13.18
C ASP A 113 0.54 -23.91 -12.27
N ASN A 114 1.69 -24.44 -12.68
CA ASN A 114 2.95 -24.29 -11.95
C ASN A 114 3.43 -22.83 -11.88
N VAL A 115 3.19 -22.04 -12.94
CA VAL A 115 3.60 -20.62 -13.00
C VAL A 115 2.74 -19.79 -12.03
N TRP A 116 1.45 -20.09 -11.93
CA TRP A 116 0.56 -19.48 -10.95
C TRP A 116 0.99 -19.73 -9.51
N GLY A 117 1.40 -20.97 -9.20
CA GLY A 117 1.93 -21.35 -7.88
C GLY A 117 3.23 -20.61 -7.55
N ASN A 118 4.16 -20.55 -8.51
CA ASN A 118 5.43 -19.83 -8.33
C ASN A 118 5.22 -18.33 -8.14
N LEU A 119 4.33 -17.72 -8.93
CA LEU A 119 4.01 -16.30 -8.83
C LEU A 119 3.38 -15.96 -7.48
N ASN A 120 2.40 -16.75 -7.03
CA ASN A 120 1.76 -16.54 -5.74
C ASN A 120 2.73 -16.71 -4.57
N MET A 121 3.61 -17.69 -4.63
CA MET A 121 4.67 -17.88 -3.64
C MET A 121 5.66 -16.71 -3.64
N ALA A 122 6.08 -16.23 -4.82
CA ALA A 122 6.99 -15.09 -4.93
C ALA A 122 6.38 -13.82 -4.31
N TRP A 123 5.10 -13.55 -4.56
CA TRP A 123 4.37 -12.43 -3.94
C TRP A 123 4.21 -12.59 -2.43
N ALA A 124 3.97 -13.82 -1.93
CA ALA A 124 3.91 -14.07 -0.49
C ALA A 124 5.25 -13.78 0.20
N ILE A 125 6.35 -14.28 -0.39
CA ILE A 125 7.72 -14.03 0.11
C ILE A 125 8.04 -12.54 0.04
N PHE A 126 7.68 -11.85 -1.04
CA PHE A 126 7.88 -10.42 -1.19
C PHE A 126 7.17 -9.61 -0.10
N PHE A 127 5.89 -9.90 0.18
CA PHE A 127 5.17 -9.22 1.24
C PHE A 127 5.74 -9.52 2.64
N LEU A 128 6.19 -10.75 2.90
CA LEU A 128 6.92 -11.05 4.14
C LEU A 128 8.22 -10.25 4.24
N ALA A 129 8.99 -10.18 3.16
CA ALA A 129 10.23 -9.41 3.12
C ALA A 129 9.97 -7.91 3.35
N CYS A 130 8.92 -7.34 2.76
CA CYS A 130 8.50 -5.96 3.03
C CYS A 130 8.09 -5.75 4.49
N GLY A 131 7.36 -6.70 5.09
CA GLY A 131 6.99 -6.66 6.50
C GLY A 131 8.21 -6.67 7.42
N LEU A 132 9.15 -7.57 7.18
CA LEU A 132 10.41 -7.67 7.93
C LEU A 132 11.30 -6.44 7.75
N ALA A 133 11.42 -5.94 6.52
CA ALA A 133 12.16 -4.72 6.22
C ALA A 133 11.52 -3.51 6.91
N ASN A 134 10.18 -3.41 6.93
CA ASN A 134 9.49 -2.37 7.67
C ASN A 134 9.74 -2.47 9.18
N ILE A 135 9.72 -3.67 9.78
CA ILE A 135 10.09 -3.84 11.20
C ILE A 135 11.51 -3.34 11.44
N TYR A 136 12.48 -3.82 10.65
CA TYR A 136 13.88 -3.42 10.82
C TYR A 136 14.04 -1.89 10.75
N VAL A 137 13.51 -1.26 9.70
CA VAL A 137 13.60 0.19 9.53
C VAL A 137 12.80 0.96 10.59
N ALA A 138 11.65 0.45 11.01
CA ALA A 138 10.79 1.12 11.98
C ALA A 138 11.38 1.13 13.40
N PHE A 139 12.11 0.10 13.80
CA PHE A 139 12.58 -0.06 15.18
C PHE A 139 14.07 0.21 15.37
N TRP A 140 14.90 0.09 14.33
CA TRP A 140 16.35 0.29 14.42
C TRP A 140 16.87 1.57 13.74
N LEU A 141 16.05 2.25 12.92
CA LEU A 141 16.47 3.46 12.21
C LEU A 141 15.68 4.70 12.68
N PRO A 142 16.23 5.91 12.44
CA PRO A 142 15.53 7.15 12.76
C PRO A 142 14.17 7.25 12.07
N GLN A 143 13.21 7.91 12.73
CA GLN A 143 11.86 8.10 12.21
C GLN A 143 11.85 8.77 10.82
N SER A 144 12.79 9.71 10.57
CA SER A 144 13.02 10.34 9.27
C SER A 144 13.25 9.33 8.15
N VAL A 145 14.10 8.33 8.42
CA VAL A 145 14.42 7.24 7.51
C VAL A 145 13.21 6.33 7.32
N TRP A 146 12.48 6.02 8.39
CA TRP A 146 11.30 5.16 8.31
C TRP A 146 10.17 5.75 7.45
N VAL A 147 9.88 7.05 7.55
CA VAL A 147 8.83 7.64 6.70
C VAL A 147 9.26 7.65 5.23
N ASN A 148 10.52 7.99 4.93
CA ASN A 148 11.03 7.94 3.57
C ASN A 148 11.02 6.51 3.01
N PHE A 149 11.43 5.53 3.82
CA PHE A 149 11.36 4.13 3.45
C PHE A 149 9.91 3.69 3.22
N LYS A 150 8.99 4.07 4.11
CA LYS A 150 7.58 3.72 3.99
C LYS A 150 6.97 4.25 2.70
N VAL A 151 7.23 5.50 2.35
CA VAL A 151 6.55 6.11 1.20
C VAL A 151 7.29 5.90 -0.10
N PHE A 152 8.61 6.03 -0.13
CA PHE A 152 9.39 5.89 -1.36
C PHE A 152 10.00 4.50 -1.48
N GLY A 153 10.60 3.98 -0.41
CA GLY A 153 11.26 2.68 -0.41
C GLY A 153 10.30 1.53 -0.74
N LEU A 154 9.23 1.38 0.04
CA LEU A 154 8.21 0.34 -0.18
C LEU A 154 7.49 0.51 -1.53
N THR A 155 7.20 1.73 -1.95
CA THR A 155 6.58 2.00 -3.25
C THR A 155 7.52 1.60 -4.39
N ALA A 156 8.80 1.97 -4.32
CA ALA A 156 9.79 1.59 -5.31
C ALA A 156 9.98 0.06 -5.36
N LEU A 157 10.08 -0.59 -4.19
CA LEU A 157 10.15 -2.06 -4.10
C LEU A 157 8.92 -2.71 -4.76
N MET A 158 7.73 -2.19 -4.49
CA MET A 158 6.49 -2.73 -5.04
C MET A 158 6.41 -2.54 -6.56
N LEU A 159 6.85 -1.39 -7.08
CA LEU A 159 6.93 -1.14 -8.53
C LEU A 159 7.92 -2.09 -9.20
N VAL A 160 9.14 -2.21 -8.66
CA VAL A 160 10.15 -3.13 -9.19
C VAL A 160 9.64 -4.56 -9.20
N PHE A 161 9.04 -5.01 -8.10
CA PHE A 161 8.52 -6.37 -8.01
C PHE A 161 7.34 -6.63 -8.96
N THR A 162 6.49 -5.63 -9.17
CA THR A 162 5.39 -5.70 -10.14
C THR A 162 5.92 -5.81 -11.57
N LEU A 163 6.95 -5.03 -11.93
CA LEU A 163 7.60 -5.11 -13.24
C LEU A 163 8.26 -6.48 -13.45
N LEU A 164 9.00 -6.99 -12.46
CA LEU A 164 9.61 -8.32 -12.51
C LEU A 164 8.55 -9.42 -12.67
N SER A 165 7.42 -9.31 -11.95
CA SER A 165 6.28 -10.22 -12.09
C SER A 165 5.68 -10.17 -13.49
N GLY A 166 5.53 -8.97 -14.06
CA GLY A 166 5.03 -8.77 -15.42
C GLY A 166 5.95 -9.40 -16.48
N ILE A 167 7.26 -9.21 -16.35
CA ILE A 167 8.26 -9.83 -17.23
C ILE A 167 8.21 -11.37 -17.11
N TYR A 168 8.11 -11.89 -15.90
CA TYR A 168 8.01 -13.33 -15.64
C TYR A 168 6.76 -13.93 -16.31
N ILE A 169 5.61 -13.29 -16.15
CA ILE A 169 4.35 -13.67 -16.82
C ILE A 169 4.52 -13.63 -18.34
N TYR A 170 4.99 -12.52 -18.89
CA TYR A 170 5.14 -12.34 -20.34
C TYR A 170 6.02 -13.43 -20.97
N ARG A 171 7.14 -13.77 -20.32
CA ARG A 171 8.04 -14.82 -20.78
C ARG A 171 7.35 -16.19 -20.86
N HIS A 172 6.56 -16.54 -19.84
CA HIS A 172 5.87 -17.83 -19.81
C HIS A 172 4.65 -17.90 -20.75
N MET A 173 4.00 -16.76 -21.03
CA MET A 173 2.95 -16.70 -22.06
C MET A 173 3.51 -16.98 -23.47
N GLN A 174 4.70 -16.44 -23.80
CA GLN A 174 5.31 -16.69 -25.11
C GLN A 174 5.82 -18.13 -25.28
N GLU A 175 6.27 -18.77 -24.19
CA GLU A 175 6.69 -20.17 -24.21
C GLU A 175 5.49 -21.13 -24.39
N GLU A 176 4.32 -20.79 -23.86
CA GLU A 176 3.08 -21.55 -24.06
C GLU A 176 2.54 -21.41 -25.49
N GLN A 177 2.61 -20.22 -26.10
CA GLN A 177 2.21 -20.02 -27.51
C GLN A 177 3.13 -20.70 -28.53
N LYS A 178 4.35 -21.06 -28.14
CA LYS A 178 5.31 -21.77 -29.02
C LYS A 178 5.19 -23.29 -28.96
N LYS A 179 4.47 -23.85 -27.99
CA LYS A 179 4.19 -25.28 -27.88
C LYS A 179 2.86 -25.62 -28.53
#